data_AF-A0A7C1UZ19-F1
#
_entry.id   AF-A0A7C1UZ19-F1
#
_cell.length_a   1.000
_cell.length_b   1.000
_cell.length_c   1.000
_cell.angle_alpha   90.00
_cell.angle_beta   90.00
_cell.angle_gamma   90.00
#
_symmetry.space_group_name_H-M   'P 1'
#
loop_
_entity.id
_entity.type
_entity.pdbx_description
1 polymer ?
#
loop_
_entity_poly.entity_id
_entity_poly.type
_entity_poly.pdbx_seq_one_letter_code
_entity_poly.pdbx_strand_id
1 'polypeptide(L)'
;MSISITSAEFALFLGLSIVIAVLYYVGYKRNMKTIEAVSKSLENSLKPSDKEYTWLGGVLGFTGNYTIEGFEKVTASVFMLPRQSILYFPFSYITTGYDRVEVLFFLKNKVWNEVHVIRDIKPSYQMPKIFNAHLLKTEKLTINEKPFVVMYRN
;
A
#
# COMPACT_ATOMS: atom_id res chain seq x y z
N MET A 1 -27.01 -15.62 36.66
CA MET A 1 -27.28 -14.31 36.05
C MET A 1 -28.00 -14.59 34.73
N SER A 2 -29.33 -14.48 34.69
CA SER A 2 -30.11 -14.73 33.46
C SER A 2 -30.09 -13.47 32.60
N ILE A 3 -29.45 -13.53 31.44
CA ILE A 3 -29.47 -12.43 30.47
C ILE A 3 -30.84 -12.45 29.80
N SER A 4 -31.76 -11.60 30.26
CA SER A 4 -33.06 -11.37 29.60
C SER A 4 -32.89 -10.25 28.59
N ILE A 5 -32.83 -10.59 27.30
CA ILE A 5 -32.77 -9.61 26.21
C ILE A 5 -34.17 -9.07 25.97
N THR A 6 -34.34 -7.76 26.11
CA THR A 6 -35.58 -7.06 25.76
C THR A 6 -35.73 -6.95 24.24
N SER A 7 -36.97 -6.84 23.75
CA SER A 7 -37.24 -6.69 22.31
C SER A 7 -36.54 -5.48 21.68
N ALA A 8 -36.33 -4.42 22.47
CA ALA A 8 -35.61 -3.22 22.05
C ALA A 8 -34.10 -3.48 21.85
N GLU A 9 -33.45 -4.21 22.77
CA GLU A 9 -32.04 -4.60 22.63
C GLU A 9 -31.85 -5.53 21.44
N PHE A 10 -32.76 -6.48 21.22
CA PHE A 10 -32.73 -7.35 20.05
C PHE A 10 -32.83 -6.55 18.73
N ALA A 11 -33.78 -5.61 18.65
CA ALA A 11 -33.94 -4.76 17.48
C ALA A 11 -32.68 -3.89 17.22
N LEU A 12 -32.05 -3.38 18.29
CA LEU A 12 -30.81 -2.62 18.19
C LEU A 12 -29.66 -3.48 17.62
N PHE A 13 -29.43 -4.68 18.16
CA PHE A 13 -28.37 -5.57 17.66
C PHE A 13 -28.61 -6.02 16.22
N LEU A 14 -29.87 -6.28 15.86
CA LEU A 14 -30.23 -6.62 14.49
C LEU A 14 -29.94 -5.46 13.54
N GLY A 15 -30.37 -4.24 13.89
CA GLY A 15 -30.11 -3.03 13.11
C GLY A 15 -28.62 -2.78 12.94
N LEU A 16 -27.84 -2.88 14.03
CA LEU A 16 -26.39 -2.71 13.99
C LEU A 16 -25.71 -3.76 13.09
N SER A 17 -26.16 -5.01 13.15
CA SER A 17 -25.63 -6.09 12.33
C SER A 17 -25.86 -5.84 10.83
N ILE A 18 -27.06 -5.37 10.47
CA ILE A 18 -27.40 -5.00 9.08
C ILE A 18 -26.51 -3.86 8.61
N VAL A 19 -26.33 -2.81 9.43
CA VAL A 19 -25.48 -1.66 9.10
C VAL A 19 -24.03 -2.11 8.87
N ILE A 20 -23.47 -2.94 9.77
CA ILE A 20 -22.11 -3.46 9.63
C ILE A 20 -21.96 -4.28 8.34
N ALA A 21 -22.93 -5.13 8.01
CA ALA A 21 -22.91 -5.94 6.78
C ALA A 21 -22.92 -5.07 5.51
N VAL A 22 -23.74 -4.01 5.49
CA VAL A 22 -23.78 -3.06 4.36
C VAL A 22 -22.45 -2.33 4.24
N LEU A 23 -21.91 -1.81 5.34
CA LEU A 23 -20.63 -1.10 5.33
C LEU A 23 -19.47 -2.00 4.91
N TYR A 24 -19.48 -3.27 5.32
CA TYR A 24 -18.52 -4.27 4.85
C TYR A 24 -18.52 -4.38 3.33
N TYR A 25 -19.70 -4.52 2.73
CA TYR A 25 -19.83 -4.68 1.29
C TYR A 25 -19.41 -3.43 0.50
N VAL A 26 -19.74 -2.24 1.01
CA VAL A 26 -19.30 -0.97 0.42
C VAL A 26 -17.77 -0.85 0.47
N GLY A 27 -17.16 -1.16 1.62
CA GLY A 27 -15.71 -1.16 1.79
C GLY A 27 -15.00 -2.15 0.86
N TYR A 28 -15.54 -3.37 0.75
CA TYR A 28 -15.07 -4.41 -0.16
C TYR A 28 -15.06 -3.92 -1.61
N LYS A 29 -16.18 -3.38 -2.10
CA LYS A 29 -16.29 -2.86 -3.48
C LYS A 29 -15.30 -1.73 -3.75
N ARG A 30 -15.12 -0.83 -2.78
CA ARG A 30 -14.19 0.29 -2.91
C ARG A 30 -12.75 -0.18 -3.05
N ASN A 31 -12.30 -1.08 -2.17
CA ASN A 31 -10.95 -1.65 -2.27
C ASN A 31 -10.75 -2.36 -3.59
N MET A 32 -11.74 -3.14 -4.04
CA MET A 32 -11.63 -3.89 -5.29
C MET A 32 -11.49 -2.99 -6.51
N LYS A 33 -12.30 -1.94 -6.58
CA LYS A 33 -12.22 -0.94 -7.66
C LYS A 33 -10.84 -0.26 -7.69
N THR A 34 -10.29 0.08 -6.53
CA THR A 34 -8.96 0.70 -6.44
C THR A 34 -7.86 -0.29 -6.85
N ILE A 35 -7.93 -1.54 -6.39
CA ILE A 35 -6.97 -2.60 -6.75
C ILE A 35 -6.95 -2.79 -8.27
N GLU A 36 -8.12 -2.88 -8.90
CA GLU A 36 -8.24 -3.02 -10.35
C GLU A 36 -7.69 -1.80 -11.11
N ALA A 37 -7.95 -0.59 -10.62
CA ALA A 37 -7.43 0.63 -11.23
C ALA A 37 -5.89 0.68 -11.15
N VAL A 38 -5.32 0.32 -10.00
CA VAL A 38 -3.86 0.29 -9.79
C VAL A 38 -3.20 -0.80 -10.63
N SER A 39 -3.76 -2.01 -10.69
CA SER A 39 -3.21 -3.09 -11.51
C SER A 39 -3.19 -2.72 -12.99
N LYS A 40 -4.29 -2.14 -13.50
CA LYS A 40 -4.35 -1.62 -14.88
C LYS A 40 -3.32 -0.52 -15.11
N SER A 41 -3.15 0.40 -14.18
CA SER A 41 -2.14 1.45 -14.30
C SER A 41 -0.72 0.88 -14.34
N LEU A 42 -0.42 -0.09 -13.48
CA LEU A 42 0.89 -0.76 -13.45
C LEU A 42 1.15 -1.48 -14.77
N GLU A 43 0.19 -2.27 -15.28
CA GLU A 43 0.34 -3.00 -16.54
C GLU A 43 0.52 -2.06 -17.73
N ASN A 44 -0.24 -0.97 -17.80
CA ASN A 44 -0.12 0.02 -18.87
C ASN A 44 1.24 0.73 -18.88
N SER A 45 1.80 0.98 -17.69
CA SER A 45 3.11 1.63 -17.54
C SER A 45 4.27 0.67 -17.78
N LEU A 46 4.18 -0.55 -17.23
CA LEU A 46 5.26 -1.54 -17.25
C LEU A 46 5.30 -2.35 -18.55
N LYS A 47 4.16 -2.51 -19.23
CA LYS A 47 3.99 -3.32 -20.46
C LYS A 47 4.69 -4.69 -20.37
N PRO A 48 4.36 -5.51 -19.35
CA PRO A 48 5.04 -6.78 -19.11
C PRO A 48 4.71 -7.80 -20.20
N SER A 49 5.68 -8.67 -20.52
CA SER A 49 5.45 -9.81 -21.42
C SER A 49 4.69 -10.94 -20.74
N ASP A 50 4.88 -11.11 -19.43
CA ASP A 50 4.19 -12.08 -18.59
C ASP A 50 3.96 -11.51 -17.18
N LYS A 51 2.92 -12.00 -16.50
CA LYS A 51 2.49 -11.50 -15.19
C LYS A 51 1.85 -12.59 -14.33
N GLU A 52 2.19 -12.57 -13.05
CA GLU A 52 1.61 -13.43 -12.03
C GLU A 52 1.13 -12.59 -10.84
N TYR A 53 -0.07 -12.86 -10.33
CA TYR A 53 -0.65 -12.14 -9.20
C TYR A 53 -0.90 -13.07 -8.01
N THR A 54 -0.36 -12.68 -6.85
CA THR A 54 -0.67 -13.29 -5.55
C THR A 54 -1.56 -12.35 -4.75
N TRP A 55 -2.77 -12.78 -4.42
CA TRP A 55 -3.72 -11.98 -3.63
C TRP A 55 -3.35 -11.95 -2.15
N LEU A 56 -3.50 -10.78 -1.53
CA LEU A 56 -3.29 -10.59 -0.09
C LEU A 56 -4.64 -10.45 0.59
N GLY A 57 -5.06 -11.46 1.36
CA GLY A 57 -6.29 -11.42 2.16
C GLY A 57 -7.56 -11.08 1.35
N GLY A 58 -7.58 -11.42 0.06
CA GLY A 58 -8.67 -11.11 -0.88
C GLY A 58 -8.71 -9.65 -1.32
N VAL A 59 -8.97 -8.73 -0.39
CA VAL A 59 -9.17 -7.28 -0.69
C VAL A 59 -8.19 -6.36 0.01
N LEU A 60 -7.13 -6.91 0.59
CA LEU A 60 -6.05 -6.13 1.19
C LEU A 60 -4.97 -5.76 0.16
N GLY A 61 -5.08 -6.27 -1.06
CA GLY A 61 -4.19 -5.94 -2.17
C GLY A 61 -3.60 -7.18 -2.83
N PHE A 62 -2.44 -7.02 -3.46
CA PHE A 62 -1.77 -8.08 -4.19
C PHE A 62 -0.27 -7.85 -4.28
N THR A 63 0.48 -8.90 -4.56
CA THR A 63 1.84 -8.84 -5.07
C THR A 63 1.84 -9.37 -6.51
N GLY A 64 2.24 -8.52 -7.45
CA GLY A 64 2.36 -8.81 -8.86
C GLY A 64 3.82 -9.01 -9.24
N ASN A 65 4.15 -10.16 -9.83
CA ASN A 65 5.45 -10.42 -10.45
C ASN A 65 5.31 -10.22 -11.95
N TYR A 66 6.18 -9.38 -12.52
CA TYR A 66 6.15 -8.98 -13.91
C TYR A 66 7.48 -9.33 -14.59
N THR A 67 7.37 -9.95 -15.76
CA THR A 67 8.50 -10.17 -16.66
C THR A 67 8.59 -8.98 -17.60
N ILE A 68 9.68 -8.22 -17.50
CA ILE A 68 9.92 -7.00 -18.27
C ILE A 68 11.32 -7.07 -18.87
N GLU A 69 11.43 -6.73 -20.15
CA GLU A 69 12.73 -6.69 -20.83
C GLU A 69 13.67 -5.66 -20.16
N GLY A 70 14.94 -6.02 -20.03
CA GLY A 70 15.96 -5.19 -19.37
C GLY A 70 16.11 -5.40 -17.86
N PHE A 71 15.13 -5.98 -17.18
CA PHE A 71 15.20 -6.33 -15.76
C PHE A 71 15.25 -7.85 -15.56
N GLU A 72 15.77 -8.29 -14.43
CA GLU A 72 15.69 -9.70 -14.02
C GLU A 72 14.27 -10.04 -13.59
N LYS A 73 13.67 -9.16 -12.80
CA LYS A 73 12.31 -9.29 -12.29
C LYS A 73 11.79 -7.91 -11.90
N VAL A 74 10.50 -7.67 -12.06
CA VAL A 74 9.84 -6.50 -11.46
C VAL A 74 8.70 -6.99 -10.58
N THR A 75 8.70 -6.57 -9.31
CA THR A 75 7.66 -6.93 -8.36
C THR A 75 6.95 -5.67 -7.90
N ALA A 76 5.63 -5.62 -8.06
CA ALA A 76 4.81 -4.56 -7.47
C ALA A 76 3.93 -5.13 -6.36
N SER A 77 4.00 -4.57 -5.16
CA SER A 77 3.11 -4.90 -4.06
C SER A 77 2.19 -3.73 -3.76
N VAL A 78 0.90 -4.01 -3.74
CA VAL A 78 -0.16 -3.07 -3.44
C VAL A 78 -0.78 -3.49 -2.12
N PHE A 79 -0.86 -2.58 -1.16
CA PHE A 79 -1.55 -2.82 0.11
C PHE A 79 -2.63 -1.75 0.33
N MET A 80 -3.81 -2.21 0.68
CA MET A 80 -4.99 -1.38 0.93
C MET A 80 -5.34 -1.41 2.42
N LEU A 81 -5.82 -0.28 2.93
CA LEU A 81 -6.46 -0.25 4.23
C LEU A 81 -7.72 -1.16 4.23
N PRO A 82 -8.02 -1.86 5.33
CA PRO A 82 -9.11 -2.83 5.42
C PRO A 82 -10.48 -2.15 5.56
N ARG A 83 -10.94 -1.46 4.52
CA ARG A 83 -12.20 -0.69 4.49
C ARG A 83 -13.44 -1.55 4.71
N GLN A 84 -13.37 -2.83 4.38
CA GLN A 84 -14.43 -3.81 4.65
C GLN A 84 -14.59 -4.10 6.15
N SER A 85 -13.52 -3.95 6.94
CA SER A 85 -13.53 -4.25 8.37
C SER A 85 -13.83 -2.98 9.17
N ILE A 86 -15.06 -2.48 9.10
CA ILE A 86 -15.44 -1.15 9.64
C ILE A 86 -15.08 -0.95 11.13
N LEU A 87 -15.15 -2.02 11.93
CA LEU A 87 -14.78 -1.95 13.35
C LEU A 87 -13.26 -1.81 13.56
N TYR A 88 -12.46 -2.36 12.65
CA TYR A 88 -10.99 -2.28 12.68
C TYR A 88 -10.45 -1.07 11.91
N PHE A 89 -11.20 -0.57 10.93
CA PHE A 89 -10.78 0.48 10.01
C PHE A 89 -10.25 1.76 10.71
N PRO A 90 -10.86 2.28 11.80
CA PRO A 90 -10.31 3.42 12.53
C PRO A 90 -8.89 3.17 13.07
N PHE A 91 -8.64 1.96 13.56
CA PHE A 91 -7.33 1.56 14.09
C PHE A 91 -6.28 1.39 13.00
N SER A 92 -6.71 1.01 11.79
CA SER A 92 -5.80 0.84 10.65
C SER A 92 -5.04 2.11 10.24
N TYR A 93 -5.59 3.29 10.54
CA TYR A 93 -4.91 4.57 10.32
C TYR A 93 -3.72 4.79 11.27
N ILE A 94 -3.72 4.12 12.42
CA ILE A 94 -2.63 4.19 13.40
C ILE A 94 -1.55 3.15 13.07
N THR A 95 -1.95 1.95 12.64
CA THR A 95 -1.00 0.86 12.36
C THR A 95 -0.38 0.95 10.96
N THR A 96 -1.22 1.11 9.93
CA THR A 96 -0.84 1.01 8.52
C THR A 96 -0.84 2.37 7.84
N GLY A 97 -1.72 3.28 8.26
CA GLY A 97 -1.74 4.68 7.86
C GLY A 97 -2.47 4.94 6.55
N TYR A 98 -1.97 4.40 5.44
CA TYR A 98 -2.45 4.73 4.09
C TYR A 98 -2.35 3.53 3.13
N ASP A 99 -3.06 3.62 2.01
CA ASP A 99 -2.88 2.67 0.91
C ASP A 99 -1.51 2.89 0.28
N ARG A 100 -0.70 1.85 0.11
CA ARG A 100 0.67 1.95 -0.40
C ARG A 100 0.86 1.08 -1.63
N VAL A 101 1.71 1.57 -2.54
CA VAL A 101 2.18 0.84 -3.71
C VAL A 101 3.70 0.86 -3.68
N GLU A 102 4.30 -0.32 -3.78
CA GLU A 102 5.74 -0.50 -3.80
C GLU A 102 6.11 -1.22 -5.07
N VAL A 103 7.04 -0.68 -5.84
CA VAL A 103 7.52 -1.28 -7.08
C VAL A 103 9.01 -1.47 -6.97
N LEU A 104 9.45 -2.72 -7.11
CA LEU A 104 10.84 -3.13 -6.99
C LEU A 104 11.32 -3.67 -8.34
N PHE A 105 12.41 -3.08 -8.83
CA PHE A 105 13.07 -3.47 -10.07
C PHE A 105 14.35 -4.21 -9.73
N PHE A 106 14.41 -5.51 -10.04
CA PHE A 106 15.63 -6.31 -9.90
C PHE A 106 16.47 -6.16 -11.17
N LEU A 107 17.68 -5.65 -11.02
CA LEU A 107 18.62 -5.43 -12.12
C LEU A 107 19.34 -6.73 -12.47
N LYS A 108 19.55 -6.99 -13.76
CA LYS A 108 20.33 -8.15 -14.23
C LYS A 108 21.79 -8.11 -13.78
N ASN A 109 22.33 -6.90 -13.63
CA ASN A 109 23.72 -6.68 -13.23
C ASN A 109 23.75 -6.06 -11.83
N LYS A 110 24.74 -6.45 -11.03
CA LYS A 110 24.97 -5.85 -9.71
C LYS A 110 25.39 -4.39 -9.86
N VAL A 111 24.71 -3.51 -9.13
CA VAL A 111 25.11 -2.12 -8.93
C VAL A 111 25.72 -2.00 -7.54
N TRP A 112 26.95 -1.52 -7.46
CA TRP A 112 27.70 -1.40 -6.20
C TRP A 112 27.44 -0.10 -5.46
N ASN A 113 26.82 0.88 -6.13
CA ASN A 113 26.52 2.18 -5.57
C ASN A 113 25.09 2.23 -5.03
N GLU A 114 24.94 2.84 -3.86
CA GLU A 114 23.66 3.04 -3.18
C GLU A 114 23.21 4.49 -3.41
N VAL A 115 22.00 4.65 -3.94
CA VAL A 115 21.37 5.96 -4.20
C VAL A 115 19.92 5.89 -3.75
N HIS A 116 19.50 6.88 -2.97
CA HIS A 116 18.12 7.06 -2.51
C HIS A 116 17.62 8.43 -2.93
N VAL A 117 16.43 8.49 -3.50
CA VAL A 117 15.74 9.75 -3.81
C VAL A 117 14.42 9.74 -3.06
N ILE A 118 14.29 10.65 -2.10
CA ILE A 118 13.16 10.71 -1.19
C ILE A 118 12.51 12.07 -1.35
N ARG A 119 11.18 12.14 -1.44
CA ARG A 119 10.49 13.43 -1.39
C ARG A 119 10.64 14.02 0.02
N ASP A 120 10.98 15.30 0.12
CA ASP A 120 11.08 16.00 1.41
C ASP A 120 9.65 16.25 1.94
N ILE A 121 9.08 15.23 2.58
CA ILE A 121 7.74 15.25 3.18
C ILE A 121 7.92 15.57 4.67
N LYS A 122 7.34 16.68 5.11
CA LYS A 122 7.26 17.03 6.53
C LYS A 122 5.93 16.51 7.11
N PRO A 123 5.92 15.86 8.28
CA PRO A 123 7.03 15.66 9.22
C PRO A 123 7.92 14.42 8.94
N SER A 124 9.18 14.49 9.37
CA SER A 124 10.27 13.53 9.06
C SER A 124 10.02 12.07 9.48
N TYR A 125 9.07 11.76 10.38
CA TYR A 125 8.76 10.38 10.75
C TYR A 125 8.20 9.53 9.59
N GLN A 126 7.71 10.17 8.52
CA GLN A 126 7.28 9.48 7.31
C GLN A 126 8.44 9.11 6.37
N MET A 127 9.69 9.44 6.73
CA MET A 127 10.85 9.06 5.93
C MET A 127 11.12 7.55 6.04
N PRO A 128 11.44 6.89 4.92
CA PRO A 128 11.86 5.49 4.96
C PRO A 128 13.16 5.36 5.76
N LYS A 129 13.26 4.27 6.54
CA LYS A 129 14.48 3.96 7.28
C LYS A 129 15.56 3.52 6.29
N ILE A 130 16.65 4.29 6.20
CA ILE A 130 17.84 3.94 5.42
C ILE A 130 18.93 3.51 6.40
N PHE A 131 19.26 2.21 6.42
CA PHE A 131 20.21 1.64 7.38
C PHE A 131 21.63 2.19 7.21
N ASN A 132 22.05 2.45 5.97
CA ASN A 132 23.39 2.97 5.66
C ASN A 132 23.46 4.50 5.57
N ALA A 133 22.45 5.23 6.08
CA ALA A 133 22.35 6.68 5.92
C ALA A 133 23.62 7.46 6.32
N HIS A 134 24.35 6.96 7.32
CA HIS A 134 25.59 7.56 7.82
C HIS A 134 26.77 7.51 6.82
N LEU A 135 26.72 6.63 5.83
CA LEU A 135 27.75 6.48 4.79
C LEU A 135 27.44 7.30 3.53
N LEU A 136 26.26 7.93 3.46
CA LEU A 136 25.76 8.58 2.27
C LEU A 136 25.90 10.11 2.36
N LYS A 137 26.31 10.73 1.26
CA LYS A 137 26.23 12.18 1.09
C LYS A 137 24.78 12.56 0.82
N THR A 138 24.32 13.67 1.41
CA THR A 138 22.95 14.14 1.28
C THR A 138 22.90 15.48 0.56
N GLU A 139 22.07 15.58 -0.47
CA GLU A 139 21.81 16.80 -1.23
C GLU A 139 20.30 17.07 -1.30
N LYS A 140 19.92 18.34 -1.34
CA LYS A 140 18.53 18.74 -1.54
C LYS A 140 18.35 19.21 -2.97
N LEU A 141 17.32 18.72 -3.63
CA LEU A 141 17.03 19.03 -5.03
C LEU A 141 15.55 19.28 -5.22
N THR A 142 15.19 20.20 -6.11
CA THR A 142 13.78 20.47 -6.44
C THR A 142 13.49 19.93 -7.83
N ILE A 143 12.60 18.95 -7.94
CA ILE A 143 12.14 18.40 -9.22
C ILE A 143 10.69 18.80 -9.40
N ASN A 144 10.37 19.52 -10.48
CA ASN A 144 9.01 19.98 -10.80
C ASN A 144 8.33 20.66 -9.59
N GLU A 145 9.00 21.67 -9.02
CA GLU A 145 8.55 22.45 -7.85
C GLU A 145 8.39 21.67 -6.54
N LYS A 146 8.71 20.38 -6.53
CA LYS A 146 8.64 19.53 -5.33
C LYS A 146 10.02 19.30 -4.75
N PRO A 147 10.21 19.48 -3.44
CA PRO A 147 11.50 19.26 -2.80
C PRO A 147 11.77 17.76 -2.63
N PHE A 148 13.00 17.36 -2.90
CA PHE A 148 13.54 16.02 -2.75
C PHE A 148 14.87 16.08 -1.99
N VAL A 149 15.17 14.99 -1.30
CA VAL A 149 16.44 14.69 -0.67
C VAL A 149 17.05 13.51 -1.41
N VAL A 150 18.23 13.72 -1.96
CA VAL A 150 19.03 12.70 -2.65
C VAL A 150 20.15 12.28 -1.70
N MET A 151 20.26 10.99 -1.44
CA MET A 151 21.35 10.41 -0.64
C MET A 151 22.13 9.44 -1.51
N TYR A 152 23.44 9.60 -1.64
CA TYR A 152 24.25 8.73 -2.50
C TYR A 152 25.63 8.42 -1.94
N ARG A 153 26.18 7.28 -2.35
CA ARG A 153 27.56 6.87 -2.07
C ARG A 153 28.47 7.26 -3.23
N ASN A 154 29.58 7.92 -2.90
CA ASN A 154 30.60 8.37 -3.86
C ASN A 154 31.68 7.31 -4.09
#